data_AF-A0A182Q018-F1
#
_entry.id   AF-A0A182Q018-F1
#
_cell.length_a   1.000
_cell.length_b   1.000
_cell.length_c   1.000
_cell.angle_alpha   90.00
_cell.angle_beta   90.00
_cell.angle_gamma   90.00
#
_symmetry.space_group_name_H-M   'P 1'
#
loop_
_entity.id
_entity.type
_entity.pdbx_description
1 polymer ?
#
loop_
_entity_poly.entity_id
_entity_poly.type
_entity_poly.pdbx_seq_one_letter_code
_entity_poly.pdbx_strand_id
1 'polypeptide(L)'
;MNRFEYCQARLKENESFVAKDRNIKLYDGDEKTSYEDGEIVLTSHRILWGRNGEIARGGSALALKLQYVATVDEEEASSMLFGRKKRIILRLNEIASDKMPGPMDHSCSSFIKISGRSGVEPAFVQALHATLTAKVWAVTEEAGQSGSRKEPSAAGTSVDSNSRQLRFGIVGIERNLAEKQKQTDANISLAFKDLGKLMAMAKDMVAITNVVSTKIRERHGEISEDETVRFKSYLLSLGIDDPVTRDGTRSNSEYFLKLSRQLCEMLLDPITEAGGMMSMADVYCRVNRARGLELLSPEDLLEACRLLLGPITLRIFPSRAMVLQLESHDDAVTSQRTLEVVEQNVSLSADELARLEGISLLLARERLLTAEGFGQLCRDESIEGLRFYTNKFIH
;
A
#
# COMPACT_ATOMS: atom_id res chain seq x y z
N MET A 1 16.37 21.14 -2.10
CA MET A 1 16.22 19.93 -1.23
C MET A 1 17.21 19.92 -0.06
N ASN A 2 18.15 20.87 0.05
CA ASN A 2 19.09 20.96 1.18
C ASN A 2 18.47 21.29 2.55
N ARG A 3 17.16 21.53 2.63
CA ARG A 3 16.38 21.65 3.88
C ARG A 3 15.88 20.30 4.43
N PHE A 4 16.00 19.21 3.65
CA PHE A 4 15.66 17.88 4.14
C PHE A 4 16.80 17.31 5.02
N GLU A 5 16.41 16.47 5.97
CA GLU A 5 17.29 15.77 6.91
C GLU A 5 17.05 14.26 6.82
N TYR A 6 18.06 13.43 7.04
CA TYR A 6 17.86 11.99 7.24
C TYR A 6 17.34 11.73 8.65
N CYS A 7 16.31 10.91 8.79
CA CYS A 7 15.82 10.49 10.09
C CYS A 7 15.23 9.07 10.08
N GLN A 8 15.06 8.49 11.26
CA GLN A 8 14.14 7.37 11.43
C GLN A 8 12.69 7.89 11.46
N ALA A 9 11.78 7.16 10.83
CA ALA A 9 10.36 7.49 10.76
C ALA A 9 9.61 7.22 12.08
N ARG A 10 10.06 7.86 13.16
CA ARG A 10 9.43 7.81 14.49
C ARG A 10 8.96 9.21 14.89
N LEU A 11 7.75 9.29 15.42
CA LEU A 11 7.19 10.53 15.95
C LEU A 11 7.92 10.90 17.26
N LYS A 12 8.19 12.19 17.43
CA LYS A 12 8.68 12.76 18.71
C LYS A 12 7.54 12.83 19.73
N GLU A 13 7.86 13.00 21.02
CA GLU A 13 6.87 13.00 22.11
C GLU A 13 5.72 14.02 21.94
N ASN A 14 6.00 15.18 21.33
CA ASN A 14 5.00 16.22 21.04
C ASN A 14 4.51 16.23 19.59
N GLU A 15 4.81 15.18 18.82
CA GLU A 15 4.52 15.11 17.39
C GLU A 15 3.41 14.09 17.11
N SER A 16 2.31 14.56 16.53
CA SER A 16 1.19 13.73 16.04
C SER A 16 1.20 13.54 14.51
N PHE A 17 0.69 12.39 14.06
CA PHE A 17 0.34 12.15 12.65
C PHE A 17 -0.85 13.02 12.22
N VAL A 18 -0.83 13.53 10.98
CA VAL A 18 -1.90 14.35 10.41
C VAL A 18 -2.50 13.71 9.16
N ALA A 19 -1.68 13.46 8.13
CA ALA A 19 -2.13 12.94 6.85
C ALA A 19 -1.04 12.14 6.14
N LYS A 20 -1.40 11.35 5.14
CA LYS A 20 -0.46 10.63 4.29
C LYS A 20 -0.94 10.58 2.84
N ASP A 21 -0.01 10.46 1.91
CA ASP A 21 -0.27 10.21 0.50
C ASP A 21 0.83 9.30 -0.08
N ARG A 22 0.58 8.63 -1.20
CA ARG A 22 1.44 7.61 -1.82
C ARG A 22 1.73 7.90 -3.28
N ASN A 23 2.76 7.23 -3.81
CA ASN A 23 3.25 7.42 -5.18
C ASN A 23 3.73 8.87 -5.41
N ILE A 24 4.42 9.41 -4.41
CA ILE A 24 4.88 10.80 -4.36
C ILE A 24 6.33 10.89 -4.81
N LYS A 25 6.58 11.83 -5.73
CA LYS A 25 7.90 12.22 -6.21
C LYS A 25 8.27 13.61 -5.69
N LEU A 26 9.54 13.77 -5.30
CA LEU A 26 10.12 15.04 -4.89
C LEU A 26 10.97 15.68 -6.00
N TYR A 27 10.94 17.00 -6.07
CA TYR A 27 11.76 17.82 -6.97
C TYR A 27 12.57 18.82 -6.15
N ASP A 28 13.78 19.13 -6.60
CA ASP A 28 14.52 20.29 -6.11
C ASP A 28 14.36 21.45 -7.11
N GLY A 29 13.61 22.48 -6.74
CA GLY A 29 13.15 23.45 -7.72
C GLY A 29 12.36 22.78 -8.84
N ASP A 30 12.81 22.98 -10.08
CA ASP A 30 12.27 22.33 -11.27
C ASP A 30 12.95 20.99 -11.61
N GLU A 31 14.05 20.67 -10.93
CA GLU A 31 14.84 19.47 -11.20
C GLU A 31 14.23 18.22 -10.56
N LYS A 32 14.14 17.15 -11.34
CA LYS A 32 13.69 15.85 -10.87
C LYS A 32 14.75 15.22 -9.96
N THR A 33 14.36 14.77 -8.78
CA THR A 33 15.24 13.99 -7.91
C THR A 33 15.06 12.48 -8.14
N SER A 34 15.95 11.68 -7.56
CA SER A 34 15.83 10.21 -7.50
C SER A 34 14.78 9.72 -6.47
N TYR A 35 14.10 10.62 -5.76
CA TYR A 35 13.09 10.28 -4.76
C TYR A 35 11.72 10.20 -5.41
N GLU A 36 11.38 9.00 -5.89
CA GLU A 36 10.16 8.72 -6.65
C GLU A 36 9.36 7.54 -6.09
N ASP A 37 8.08 7.50 -6.47
CA ASP A 37 7.11 6.45 -6.07
C ASP A 37 7.09 6.16 -4.55
N GLY A 38 7.33 7.17 -3.72
CA GLY A 38 7.37 7.06 -2.26
C GLY A 38 6.05 7.36 -1.55
N GLU A 39 6.06 7.19 -0.23
CA GLU A 39 5.01 7.61 0.69
C GLU A 39 5.44 8.92 1.35
N ILE A 40 4.51 9.88 1.42
CA ILE A 40 4.68 11.12 2.17
C ILE A 40 3.75 11.11 3.38
N VAL A 41 4.26 11.51 4.53
CA VAL A 41 3.51 11.62 5.78
C VAL A 41 3.66 13.02 6.32
N LEU A 42 2.54 13.71 6.51
CA LEU A 42 2.45 14.97 7.22
C LEU A 42 2.25 14.69 8.71
N THR A 43 3.11 15.27 9.53
CA THR A 43 2.94 15.34 10.98
C THR A 43 2.64 16.78 11.38
N SER A 44 2.30 16.97 12.64
CA SER A 44 2.15 18.30 13.24
C SER A 44 3.41 19.17 13.17
N HIS A 45 4.60 18.61 12.89
CA HIS A 45 5.89 19.33 12.95
C HIS A 45 6.72 19.25 11.65
N ARG A 46 6.55 18.20 10.85
CA ARG A 46 7.38 17.94 9.67
C ARG A 46 6.65 17.12 8.63
N ILE A 47 7.18 17.17 7.42
CA ILE A 47 6.84 16.26 6.33
C ILE A 47 7.91 15.17 6.29
N LEU A 48 7.50 13.92 6.33
CA LEU A 48 8.33 12.75 6.13
C LEU A 48 8.12 12.22 4.72
N TRP A 49 9.19 11.82 4.04
CA TRP A 49 9.14 11.08 2.79
C TRP A 49 9.99 9.82 2.90
N GLY A 50 9.48 8.69 2.44
CA GLY A 50 10.19 7.41 2.45
C GLY A 50 9.68 6.50 1.35
N ARG A 51 10.36 5.36 1.14
CA ARG A 51 9.84 4.34 0.21
C ARG A 51 8.54 3.75 0.79
N ASN A 52 7.66 3.27 -0.08
CA ASN A 52 6.36 2.71 0.34
C ASN A 52 6.55 1.64 1.43
N GLY A 53 5.95 1.87 2.60
CA GLY A 53 6.02 0.96 3.75
C GLY A 53 7.20 1.16 4.70
N GLU A 54 8.24 1.93 4.33
CA GLU A 54 9.38 2.23 5.23
C GLU A 54 8.95 3.09 6.42
N ILE A 55 8.11 4.10 6.19
CA ILE A 55 7.64 4.99 7.25
C ILE A 55 6.84 4.22 8.30
N ALA A 56 5.93 3.34 7.87
CA ALA A 56 5.11 2.51 8.77
C ALA A 56 5.95 1.53 9.62
N ARG A 57 7.14 1.13 9.15
CA ARG A 57 8.07 0.26 9.88
C ARG A 57 9.07 1.03 10.76
N GLY A 58 8.99 2.36 10.78
CA GLY A 58 9.95 3.21 11.47
C GLY A 58 11.35 3.21 10.82
N GLY A 59 11.41 2.90 9.52
CA GLY A 59 12.64 2.84 8.72
C GLY A 59 13.24 4.21 8.40
N SER A 60 14.14 4.24 7.41
CA SER A 60 14.83 5.47 7.01
C SER A 60 13.90 6.38 6.18
N ALA A 61 13.86 7.66 6.53
CA ALA A 61 13.06 8.67 5.85
C ALA A 61 13.83 9.98 5.69
N LEU A 62 13.34 10.82 4.78
CA LEU A 62 13.70 12.23 4.65
C LEU A 62 12.69 13.06 5.43
N ALA A 63 13.16 14.00 6.24
CA ALA A 63 12.31 14.93 6.99
C ALA A 63 12.51 16.36 6.52
N LEU A 64 11.42 17.06 6.23
CA LEU A 64 11.37 18.51 6.06
C LEU A 64 10.58 19.12 7.21
N LYS A 65 11.25 19.85 8.11
CA LYS A 65 10.59 20.58 9.21
C LYS A 65 9.61 21.62 8.62
N LEU A 66 8.38 21.68 9.13
CA LEU A 66 7.36 22.61 8.64
C LEU A 66 7.72 24.08 8.92
N GLN A 67 8.60 24.35 9.89
CA GLN A 67 9.16 25.69 10.13
C GLN A 67 9.86 26.30 8.92
N TYR A 68 10.38 25.45 8.01
CA TYR A 68 10.99 25.92 6.79
C TYR A 68 9.97 26.33 5.73
N VAL A 69 8.71 25.90 5.81
CA VAL A 69 7.73 26.19 4.75
C VAL A 69 7.20 27.62 4.92
N ALA A 70 7.52 28.47 3.94
CA ALA A 70 7.09 29.86 3.90
C ALA A 70 5.69 29.99 3.26
N THR A 71 5.52 29.40 2.07
CA THR A 71 4.25 29.40 1.34
C THR A 71 4.04 28.07 0.62
N VAL A 72 2.78 27.80 0.28
CA VAL A 72 2.34 26.62 -0.47
C VAL A 72 1.57 27.12 -1.68
N ASP A 73 2.06 26.81 -2.88
CA ASP A 73 1.42 27.13 -4.15
C ASP A 73 1.03 25.82 -4.88
N GLU A 74 0.08 25.90 -5.80
CA GLU A 74 -0.29 24.79 -6.69
C GLU A 74 0.11 25.10 -8.15
N GLU A 75 0.69 24.13 -8.84
CA GLU A 75 0.98 24.18 -10.27
C GLU A 75 0.20 23.10 -11.00
N GLU A 76 -0.57 23.50 -12.02
CA GLU A 76 -1.22 22.55 -12.92
C GLU A 76 -0.24 22.12 -14.00
N ALA A 77 0.32 20.92 -13.84
CA ALA A 77 1.16 20.30 -14.84
C ALA A 77 0.27 19.55 -15.84
N SER A 78 0.23 20.05 -17.08
CA SER A 78 -0.38 19.32 -18.20
C SER A 78 0.66 18.43 -18.86
N SER A 79 0.33 17.15 -19.03
CA SER A 79 1.14 16.21 -19.81
C SER A 79 0.26 15.63 -20.91
N MET A 80 0.71 15.75 -22.16
CA MET A 80 -0.02 15.30 -23.36
C MET A 80 -0.45 13.81 -23.28
N LEU A 81 0.26 13.00 -22.49
CA LEU A 81 0.04 11.56 -22.30
C LEU A 81 -0.69 11.16 -21.00
N PHE A 82 -0.78 12.03 -19.99
CA PHE A 82 -1.23 11.65 -18.63
C PHE A 82 -2.30 12.58 -18.04
N GLY A 83 -2.89 13.44 -18.87
CA GLY A 83 -3.90 14.40 -18.41
C GLY A 83 -3.32 15.55 -17.59
N ARG A 84 -4.20 16.28 -16.90
CA ARG A 84 -3.87 17.41 -16.03
C ARG A 84 -3.63 16.88 -14.62
N LYS A 85 -2.52 17.27 -14.00
CA LYS A 85 -2.23 16.92 -12.60
C LYS A 85 -1.72 18.13 -11.82
N LYS A 86 -2.10 18.21 -10.56
CA LYS A 86 -1.65 19.27 -9.66
C LYS A 86 -0.39 18.85 -8.92
N ARG A 87 0.62 19.70 -8.95
CA ARG A 87 1.85 19.62 -8.14
C ARG A 87 1.77 20.66 -7.04
N ILE A 88 2.26 20.31 -5.87
CA ILE A 88 2.37 21.25 -4.75
C ILE A 88 3.78 21.82 -4.72
N ILE A 89 3.90 23.14 -4.69
CA ILE A 89 5.16 23.86 -4.58
C ILE A 89 5.28 24.36 -3.14
N LEU A 90 6.32 23.93 -2.43
CA LEU A 90 6.64 24.46 -1.10
C LEU A 90 7.82 25.42 -1.24
N ARG A 91 7.57 26.71 -1.03
CA ARG A 91 8.65 27.71 -0.92
C ARG A 91 9.23 27.67 0.48
N LEU A 92 10.55 27.61 0.56
CA LEU A 92 11.26 27.34 1.80
C LEU A 92 12.10 28.53 2.25
N ASN A 93 12.09 28.78 3.56
CA ASN A 93 12.95 29.73 4.25
C ASN A 93 14.42 29.27 4.28
N GLU A 94 15.28 30.14 4.81
CA GLU A 94 16.69 29.81 5.05
C GLU A 94 16.86 28.67 6.07
N ILE A 95 17.99 27.97 5.97
CA ILE A 95 18.30 26.82 6.81
C ILE A 95 18.66 27.33 8.22
N ALA A 96 18.13 26.67 9.25
CA ALA A 96 18.46 26.98 10.63
C ALA A 96 19.81 26.34 11.02
N SER A 97 20.52 26.94 11.96
CA SER A 97 21.87 26.49 12.38
C SER A 97 21.90 25.09 12.98
N ASP A 98 20.76 24.56 13.41
CA ASP A 98 20.58 23.23 14.02
C ASP A 98 20.24 22.12 13.00
N LYS A 99 20.32 22.40 11.69
CA LYS A 99 19.92 21.44 10.64
C LYS A 99 20.83 20.22 10.60
N MET A 100 20.22 19.04 10.65
CA MET A 100 20.92 17.75 10.58
C MET A 100 21.34 17.40 9.13
N PRO A 101 22.29 16.45 8.93
CA PRO A 101 22.68 16.00 7.60
C PRO A 101 21.49 15.46 6.79
N GLY A 102 21.53 15.66 5.47
CA GLY A 102 20.44 15.30 4.57
C GLY A 102 20.93 15.01 3.15
N PRO A 103 20.00 14.92 2.17
CA PRO A 103 20.33 14.44 0.83
C PRO A 103 21.16 15.41 0.00
N MET A 104 21.17 16.70 0.35
CA MET A 104 22.03 17.70 -0.25
C MET A 104 22.48 18.73 0.80
N ASP A 105 23.71 19.20 0.67
CA ASP A 105 24.27 20.27 1.53
C ASP A 105 23.88 21.66 1.01
N HIS A 106 23.84 21.83 -0.30
CA HIS A 106 23.48 23.07 -0.97
C HIS A 106 22.40 22.83 -2.03
N SER A 107 21.59 23.85 -2.30
CA SER A 107 20.58 23.84 -3.36
C SER A 107 20.46 25.25 -3.91
N CYS A 108 20.43 25.38 -5.23
CA CYS A 108 20.26 26.65 -5.92
C CYS A 108 18.80 27.11 -5.96
N SER A 109 17.86 26.29 -5.47
CA SER A 109 16.42 26.57 -5.49
C SER A 109 15.89 26.87 -4.10
N SER A 110 15.02 27.87 -4.00
CA SER A 110 14.33 28.26 -2.76
C SER A 110 13.01 27.52 -2.55
N PHE A 111 12.67 26.56 -3.40
CA PHE A 111 11.43 25.79 -3.30
C PHE A 111 11.65 24.33 -3.70
N ILE A 112 10.73 23.47 -3.29
CA ILE A 112 10.63 22.08 -3.75
C ILE A 112 9.24 21.81 -4.32
N LYS A 113 9.12 20.78 -5.18
CA LYS A 113 7.82 20.32 -5.66
C LYS A 113 7.51 18.92 -5.16
N ILE A 114 6.24 18.70 -4.81
CA ILE A 114 5.66 17.41 -4.47
C ILE A 114 4.68 17.05 -5.58
N SER A 115 4.90 15.92 -6.24
CA SER A 115 4.06 15.45 -7.34
C SER A 115 3.62 14.02 -7.09
N GLY A 116 2.30 13.79 -7.03
CA GLY A 116 1.73 12.45 -7.11
C GLY A 116 1.62 11.96 -8.56
N ARG A 117 1.44 10.65 -8.73
CA ARG A 117 1.22 10.00 -10.04
C ARG A 117 0.00 10.60 -10.76
N SER A 118 -1.11 10.76 -10.03
CA SER A 118 -2.37 11.36 -10.50
C SER A 118 -2.61 12.78 -9.94
N GLY A 119 -1.56 13.41 -9.38
CA GLY A 119 -1.69 14.57 -8.51
C GLY A 119 -1.59 14.20 -7.03
N VAL A 120 -1.39 15.19 -6.16
CA VAL A 120 -1.40 15.01 -4.70
C VAL A 120 -2.85 15.01 -4.20
N GLU A 121 -3.19 14.13 -3.27
CA GLU A 121 -4.55 13.97 -2.76
C GLU A 121 -5.09 15.29 -2.16
N PRO A 122 -6.29 15.76 -2.54
CA PRO A 122 -6.85 17.01 -2.02
C PRO A 122 -6.94 17.06 -0.50
N ALA A 123 -7.24 15.93 0.15
CA ALA A 123 -7.29 15.82 1.61
C ALA A 123 -5.92 16.07 2.25
N PHE A 124 -4.85 15.58 1.65
CA PHE A 124 -3.48 15.85 2.10
C PHE A 124 -3.13 17.34 1.97
N VAL A 125 -3.50 17.97 0.85
CA VAL A 125 -3.27 19.40 0.61
C VAL A 125 -4.03 20.26 1.63
N GLN A 126 -5.30 19.95 1.89
CA GLN A 126 -6.10 20.64 2.90
C GLN A 126 -5.49 20.49 4.31
N ALA A 127 -5.05 19.28 4.67
CA ALA A 127 -4.39 19.01 5.93
C ALA A 127 -3.06 19.76 6.09
N LEU A 128 -2.29 19.89 5.01
CA LEU A 128 -1.05 20.65 4.97
C LEU A 128 -1.31 22.14 5.25
N HIS A 129 -2.28 22.74 4.57
CA HIS A 129 -2.65 24.14 4.83
C HIS A 129 -3.15 24.36 6.26
N ALA A 130 -3.99 23.46 6.78
CA ALA A 130 -4.49 23.55 8.15
C ALA A 130 -3.35 23.46 9.18
N THR A 131 -2.39 22.55 8.96
CA THR A 131 -1.25 22.34 9.86
C THR A 131 -0.26 23.52 9.80
N LEU A 132 0.00 24.06 8.61
CA LEU A 132 0.77 25.30 8.41
C LEU A 132 0.12 26.54 9.00
N THR A 133 -1.21 26.57 9.07
CA THR A 133 -1.96 27.67 9.72
C THR A 133 -1.89 27.52 11.24
N ALA A 134 -2.01 26.30 11.76
CA ALA A 134 -1.99 26.04 13.20
C ALA A 134 -0.61 26.26 13.84
N LYS A 135 0.48 26.07 13.10
CA LYS A 135 1.89 26.30 13.52
C LYS A 135 2.21 25.79 14.93
N VAL A 136 1.74 24.58 15.26
CA VAL A 136 1.84 24.02 16.62
C VAL A 136 3.30 23.89 17.10
N TRP A 137 4.25 23.74 16.19
CA TRP A 137 5.68 23.70 16.49
C TRP A 137 6.24 25.00 17.08
N ALA A 138 5.66 26.16 16.75
CA ALA A 138 6.15 27.46 17.22
C ALA A 138 5.94 27.65 18.74
N VAL A 139 4.90 27.05 19.30
CA VAL A 139 4.55 27.17 20.73
C VAL A 139 5.49 26.35 21.62
N THR A 140 6.17 25.34 21.06
CA THR A 140 7.00 24.39 21.82
C THR A 140 8.45 24.86 21.94
N GLU A 141 8.94 25.72 21.03
CA GLU A 141 10.33 26.20 21.04
C GLU A 141 10.59 27.38 22.01
N GLU A 142 9.58 28.18 22.35
CA GLU A 142 9.73 29.30 23.30
C GLU A 142 9.94 28.83 24.76
N ALA A 143 9.59 27.58 25.09
CA ALA A 143 9.84 26.99 26.41
C ALA A 143 11.26 26.41 26.58
N GLY A 144 12.05 26.33 25.51
CA GLY A 144 13.32 25.59 25.47
C GLY A 144 14.61 26.42 25.56
N GLN A 145 14.53 27.76 25.53
CA GLN A 145 15.72 28.62 25.42
C GLN A 145 15.91 29.54 26.63
N SER A 146 16.38 28.98 27.75
CA SER A 146 17.12 29.75 28.77
C SER A 146 17.99 28.76 29.57
N GLY A 147 19.13 28.41 28.98
CA GLY A 147 20.17 27.60 29.60
C GLY A 147 21.52 28.29 29.47
N SER A 148 21.76 29.36 30.24
CA SER A 148 23.11 29.84 30.50
C SER A 148 23.21 30.32 31.95
N ARG A 149 23.69 29.41 32.79
CA ARG A 149 24.02 29.64 34.19
C ARG A 149 25.34 30.40 34.23
N LYS A 150 25.27 31.72 34.45
CA LYS A 150 26.36 32.48 35.06
C LYS A 150 25.83 33.05 36.36
N GLU A 151 26.42 32.59 37.46
CA GLU A 151 26.31 33.27 38.74
C GLU A 151 26.78 34.72 38.59
N PRO A 152 26.16 35.65 39.32
CA PRO A 152 26.94 36.26 40.37
C PRO A 152 26.22 36.34 41.71
N SER A 153 27.06 36.23 42.74
CA SER A 153 26.84 36.52 44.14
C SER A 153 25.94 37.72 44.41
N ALA A 154 25.06 37.48 45.39
CA ALA A 154 24.42 38.39 46.32
C ALA A 154 25.02 39.81 46.48
N ALA A 155 24.14 40.82 46.50
CA ALA A 155 23.91 41.68 47.67
C ALA A 155 22.74 42.68 47.44
N GLY A 156 21.72 42.60 48.32
CA GLY A 156 20.83 43.71 48.75
C GLY A 156 19.83 44.27 47.71
N THR A 157 18.60 44.68 48.02
CA THR A 157 17.91 44.96 49.28
C THR A 157 16.41 45.10 48.94
N SER A 158 15.53 44.55 49.78
CA SER A 158 14.11 44.90 50.04
C SER A 158 13.16 45.28 48.89
N VAL A 159 11.97 44.68 48.82
CA VAL A 159 10.75 45.14 49.53
C VAL A 159 9.64 44.10 49.31
N ASP A 160 8.86 43.90 50.37
CA ASP A 160 7.68 43.06 50.57
C ASP A 160 6.69 42.96 49.40
N SER A 161 6.12 41.77 49.19
CA SER A 161 4.71 41.52 49.53
C SER A 161 4.27 40.07 49.28
N ASN A 162 3.45 39.59 50.20
CA ASN A 162 2.98 38.23 50.39
C ASN A 162 2.11 37.64 49.28
N SER A 163 2.27 36.32 49.10
CA SER A 163 1.27 35.32 48.68
C SER A 163 0.76 35.42 47.23
N ARG A 164 0.86 34.38 46.40
CA ARG A 164 0.35 33.03 46.64
C ARG A 164 1.24 31.96 46.01
N GLN A 165 1.76 31.12 46.89
CA GLN A 165 2.26 29.79 46.57
C GLN A 165 1.05 28.90 46.21
N LEU A 166 0.76 28.74 44.93
CA LEU A 166 -0.16 27.69 44.47
C LEU A 166 0.60 26.37 44.42
N ARG A 167 0.54 25.65 45.54
CA ARG A 167 0.84 24.21 45.60
C ARG A 167 -0.11 23.50 44.64
N PHE A 168 0.35 23.12 43.46
CA PHE A 168 -0.32 22.10 42.65
C PHE A 168 0.07 20.73 43.20
N GLY A 169 -0.67 20.29 44.22
CA GLY A 169 -0.61 18.91 44.70
C GLY A 169 -1.19 17.94 43.67
N ILE A 170 -0.85 16.66 43.81
CA ILE A 170 -1.24 15.52 42.95
C ILE A 170 -2.74 15.54 42.56
N VAL A 171 -3.62 16.02 43.44
CA VAL A 171 -5.07 16.18 43.19
C VAL A 171 -5.41 17.12 42.02
N GLY A 172 -4.60 18.16 41.77
CA GLY A 172 -4.81 19.09 40.65
C GLY A 172 -4.42 18.49 39.29
N ILE A 173 -3.37 17.64 39.29
CA ILE A 173 -2.95 16.89 38.11
C ILE A 173 -3.97 15.79 37.81
N GLU A 174 -4.44 15.06 38.82
CA GLU A 174 -5.51 14.06 38.67
C GLU A 174 -6.81 14.68 38.14
N ARG A 175 -7.18 15.89 38.60
CA ARG A 175 -8.36 16.60 38.09
C ARG A 175 -8.18 17.04 36.64
N ASN A 176 -7.00 17.55 36.27
CA ASN A 176 -6.71 17.94 34.89
C ASN A 176 -6.62 16.73 33.95
N LEU A 177 -6.07 15.60 34.42
CA LEU A 177 -6.01 14.35 33.67
C LEU A 177 -7.42 13.78 33.44
N ALA A 178 -8.26 13.75 34.49
CA ALA A 178 -9.66 13.32 34.37
C ALA A 178 -10.48 14.23 33.45
N GLU A 179 -10.22 15.54 33.47
CA GLU A 179 -10.92 16.51 32.61
C GLU A 179 -10.47 16.39 31.15
N LYS A 180 -9.18 16.17 30.87
CA LYS A 180 -8.66 15.83 29.54
C LYS A 180 -9.20 14.51 29.03
N GLN A 181 -9.28 13.49 29.90
CA GLN A 181 -9.82 12.19 29.53
C GLN A 181 -11.31 12.31 29.17
N LYS A 182 -12.08 13.10 29.93
CA LYS A 182 -13.50 13.39 29.63
C LYS A 182 -13.69 14.18 28.34
N GLN A 183 -12.82 15.14 28.03
CA GLN A 183 -12.84 15.85 26.75
C GLN A 183 -12.46 14.95 25.57
N THR A 184 -11.49 14.05 25.78
CA THR A 184 -11.07 13.07 24.77
C THR A 184 -12.21 12.08 24.49
N ASP A 185 -12.87 11.57 25.53
CA ASP A 185 -14.03 10.68 25.39
C ASP A 185 -15.22 11.37 24.70
N ALA A 186 -15.44 12.67 24.98
CA ALA A 186 -16.47 13.45 24.29
C ALA A 186 -16.17 13.64 22.80
N ASN A 187 -14.90 13.93 22.45
CA ASN A 187 -14.46 14.06 21.06
C ASN A 187 -14.49 12.72 20.31
N ILE A 188 -14.09 11.64 20.97
CA ILE A 188 -14.19 10.27 20.45
C ILE A 188 -15.66 9.91 20.20
N SER A 189 -16.54 10.19 21.16
CA SER A 189 -17.98 9.94 21.02
C SER A 189 -18.61 10.75 19.87
N LEU A 190 -18.17 11.99 19.66
CA LEU A 190 -18.60 12.82 18.55
C LEU A 190 -18.11 12.26 17.21
N ALA A 191 -16.84 11.85 17.12
CA ALA A 191 -16.28 11.22 15.92
C ALA A 191 -16.98 9.89 15.58
N PHE A 192 -17.29 9.06 16.57
CA PHE A 192 -18.06 7.83 16.35
C PHE A 192 -19.51 8.10 15.93
N LYS A 193 -20.12 9.20 16.41
CA LYS A 193 -21.46 9.62 15.98
C LYS A 193 -21.49 10.05 14.52
N ASP A 194 -20.46 10.78 14.06
CA ASP A 194 -20.38 11.22 12.68
C ASP A 194 -19.92 10.11 11.73
N LEU A 195 -19.04 9.20 12.17
CA LEU A 195 -18.77 7.95 11.45
C LEU A 195 -20.05 7.13 11.32
N GLY A 196 -20.88 7.05 12.37
CA GLY A 196 -22.17 6.37 12.31
C GLY A 196 -23.13 6.97 11.28
N LYS A 197 -23.17 8.30 11.15
CA LYS A 197 -23.94 8.97 10.08
C LYS A 197 -23.37 8.68 8.70
N LEU A 198 -22.05 8.72 8.54
CA LEU A 198 -21.39 8.40 7.27
C LEU A 198 -21.68 6.94 6.87
N MET A 199 -21.58 6.01 7.81
CA MET A 199 -21.91 4.60 7.63
C MET A 199 -23.40 4.41 7.29
N ALA A 200 -24.31 5.18 7.90
CA ALA A 200 -25.72 5.16 7.55
C ALA A 200 -25.98 5.66 6.12
N MET A 201 -25.35 6.78 5.71
CA MET A 201 -25.49 7.31 4.34
C MET A 201 -24.88 6.37 3.29
N ALA A 202 -23.74 5.75 3.61
CA ALA A 202 -23.13 4.74 2.74
C ALA A 202 -23.97 3.46 2.66
N LYS A 203 -24.58 3.04 3.77
CA LYS A 203 -25.47 1.87 3.83
C LYS A 203 -26.67 2.01 2.91
N ASP A 204 -27.28 3.20 2.86
CA ASP A 204 -28.41 3.47 1.97
C ASP A 204 -27.99 3.43 0.49
N MET A 205 -26.82 4.00 0.14
CA MET A 205 -26.27 3.89 -1.22
C MET A 205 -25.96 2.43 -1.61
N VAL A 206 -25.35 1.67 -0.71
CA VAL A 206 -25.04 0.25 -0.95
C VAL A 206 -26.32 -0.58 -1.08
N ALA A 207 -27.34 -0.32 -0.24
CA ALA A 207 -28.63 -0.99 -0.32
C ALA A 207 -29.36 -0.71 -1.64
N ILE A 208 -29.38 0.56 -2.08
CA ILE A 208 -29.94 0.93 -3.39
C ILE A 208 -29.19 0.22 -4.50
N THR A 209 -27.86 0.20 -4.42
CA THR A 209 -27.03 -0.43 -5.44
C THR A 209 -27.25 -1.94 -5.51
N ASN A 210 -27.40 -2.62 -4.38
CA ASN A 210 -27.74 -4.05 -4.32
C ASN A 210 -29.12 -4.34 -4.94
N VAL A 211 -30.13 -3.50 -4.70
CA VAL A 211 -31.47 -3.64 -5.30
C VAL A 211 -31.44 -3.42 -6.82
N VAL A 212 -30.60 -2.51 -7.30
CA VAL A 212 -30.44 -2.28 -8.74
C VAL A 212 -29.68 -3.44 -9.38
N SER A 213 -28.60 -3.92 -8.76
CA SER A 213 -27.84 -5.10 -9.21
C SER A 213 -28.70 -6.37 -9.28
N THR A 214 -29.55 -6.62 -8.29
CA THR A 214 -30.49 -7.77 -8.32
C THR A 214 -31.52 -7.63 -9.42
N LYS A 215 -32.14 -6.47 -9.60
CA LYS A 215 -33.11 -6.23 -10.69
C LYS A 215 -32.49 -6.37 -12.08
N ILE A 216 -31.25 -5.93 -12.27
CA ILE A 216 -30.51 -6.11 -13.53
C ILE A 216 -30.23 -7.60 -13.77
N ARG A 217 -29.88 -8.35 -12.73
CA ARG A 217 -29.66 -9.81 -12.82
C ARG A 217 -30.96 -10.56 -13.13
N GLU A 218 -32.10 -10.11 -12.61
CA GLU A 218 -33.43 -10.71 -12.85
C GLU A 218 -34.00 -10.38 -14.24
N ARG A 219 -33.65 -9.23 -14.83
CA ARG A 219 -34.09 -8.79 -16.16
C ARG A 219 -33.07 -9.15 -17.26
N HIS A 220 -32.72 -10.42 -17.37
CA HIS A 220 -31.89 -10.91 -18.48
C HIS A 220 -32.57 -10.60 -19.85
N GLY A 221 -32.07 -9.59 -20.58
CA GLY A 221 -32.35 -9.40 -22.01
C GLY A 221 -33.11 -8.13 -22.44
N GLU A 222 -33.57 -7.25 -21.54
CA GLU A 222 -34.31 -6.01 -21.92
C GLU A 222 -33.50 -4.71 -21.77
N ILE A 223 -32.28 -4.78 -21.25
CA ILE A 223 -31.42 -3.61 -21.00
C ILE A 223 -30.32 -3.57 -22.06
N SER A 224 -30.10 -2.40 -22.68
CA SER A 224 -29.02 -2.21 -23.65
C SER A 224 -27.67 -2.64 -23.07
N GLU A 225 -26.85 -3.35 -23.84
CA GLU A 225 -25.51 -3.80 -23.43
C GLU A 225 -24.65 -2.65 -22.89
N ASP A 226 -24.76 -1.45 -23.46
CA ASP A 226 -23.91 -0.31 -23.10
C ASP A 226 -24.23 0.27 -21.71
N GLU A 227 -25.50 0.29 -21.31
CA GLU A 227 -25.91 0.71 -19.96
C GLU A 227 -25.52 -0.34 -18.92
N THR A 228 -25.64 -1.63 -19.25
CA THR A 228 -25.24 -2.73 -18.38
C THR A 228 -23.73 -2.77 -18.17
N VAL A 229 -22.93 -2.52 -19.22
CA VAL A 229 -21.46 -2.48 -19.14
C VAL A 229 -21.00 -1.27 -18.33
N ARG A 230 -21.57 -0.08 -18.54
CA ARG A 230 -21.23 1.11 -17.72
C ARG A 230 -21.64 0.92 -16.28
N PHE A 231 -22.82 0.35 -16.02
CA PHE A 231 -23.26 0.07 -14.66
C PHE A 231 -22.37 -0.98 -13.99
N LYS A 232 -22.02 -2.08 -14.67
CA LYS A 232 -21.01 -3.05 -14.20
C LYS A 232 -19.67 -2.39 -13.92
N SER A 233 -19.21 -1.47 -14.76
CA SER A 233 -17.97 -0.72 -14.51
C SER A 233 -18.06 0.21 -13.31
N TYR A 234 -19.24 0.79 -13.04
CA TYR A 234 -19.51 1.63 -11.88
C TYR A 234 -19.56 0.78 -10.61
N LEU A 235 -20.20 -0.38 -10.66
CA LEU A 235 -20.20 -1.37 -9.58
C LEU A 235 -18.80 -1.89 -9.28
N LEU A 236 -18.02 -2.28 -10.30
CA LEU A 236 -16.62 -2.69 -10.16
C LEU A 236 -15.75 -1.56 -9.57
N SER A 237 -16.01 -0.31 -9.96
CA SER A 237 -15.33 0.87 -9.41
C SER A 237 -15.75 1.19 -7.98
N LEU A 238 -16.98 0.81 -7.60
CA LEU A 238 -17.51 0.90 -6.24
C LEU A 238 -17.17 -0.33 -5.39
N GLY A 239 -16.57 -1.39 -5.97
CA GLY A 239 -16.31 -2.67 -5.31
C GLY A 239 -17.56 -3.52 -5.03
N ILE A 240 -18.67 -3.25 -5.74
CA ILE A 240 -19.99 -3.88 -5.55
C ILE A 240 -20.18 -5.01 -6.58
N ASP A 241 -19.30 -5.99 -6.53
CA ASP A 241 -19.70 -7.38 -6.79
C ASP A 241 -19.86 -7.99 -5.40
N ASP A 242 -20.92 -8.74 -5.07
CA ASP A 242 -21.19 -9.21 -3.69
C ASP A 242 -20.27 -10.40 -3.37
N PRO A 243 -19.05 -10.18 -2.82
CA PRO A 243 -18.07 -11.23 -2.67
C PRO A 243 -18.47 -12.06 -1.46
N VAL A 244 -17.99 -13.30 -1.40
CA VAL A 244 -18.18 -14.07 -0.17
C VAL A 244 -17.37 -13.39 0.93
N THR A 245 -18.09 -12.78 1.88
CA THR A 245 -17.57 -12.14 3.09
C THR A 245 -17.84 -12.99 4.33
N ARG A 246 -17.02 -12.81 5.37
CA ARG A 246 -17.21 -13.53 6.64
C ARG A 246 -18.51 -13.13 7.32
N ASP A 247 -18.87 -11.84 7.27
CA ASP A 247 -20.07 -11.29 7.90
C ASP A 247 -21.39 -11.80 7.26
N GLY A 248 -21.35 -12.23 5.99
CA GLY A 248 -22.49 -12.81 5.28
C GLY A 248 -22.73 -14.30 5.54
N THR A 249 -21.94 -14.97 6.38
CA THR A 249 -21.99 -16.43 6.58
C THR A 249 -22.14 -16.82 8.05
N ARG A 250 -22.81 -17.95 8.31
CA ARG A 250 -23.12 -18.38 9.69
C ARG A 250 -21.95 -19.10 10.37
N SER A 251 -20.98 -19.59 9.60
CA SER A 251 -19.81 -20.32 10.11
C SER A 251 -18.59 -20.16 9.19
N ASN A 252 -17.39 -20.29 9.77
CA ASN A 252 -16.13 -20.27 9.00
C ASN A 252 -16.07 -21.39 7.93
N SER A 253 -16.68 -22.56 8.19
CA SER A 253 -16.72 -23.65 7.20
C SER A 253 -17.59 -23.28 6.00
N GLU A 254 -18.76 -22.70 6.25
CA GLU A 254 -19.66 -22.20 5.18
C GLU A 254 -19.00 -21.08 4.37
N TYR A 255 -18.26 -20.18 5.04
CA TYR A 255 -17.46 -19.14 4.40
C TYR A 255 -16.47 -19.73 3.39
N PHE A 256 -15.59 -20.64 3.81
CA PHE A 256 -14.58 -21.20 2.93
C PHE A 256 -15.17 -22.07 1.82
N LEU A 257 -16.29 -22.77 2.07
CA LEU A 257 -17.00 -23.52 1.03
C LEU A 257 -17.60 -22.60 -0.03
N LYS A 258 -18.26 -21.51 0.36
CA LYS A 258 -18.79 -20.52 -0.58
C LYS A 258 -17.66 -19.83 -1.34
N LEU A 259 -16.58 -19.47 -0.64
CA LEU A 259 -15.41 -18.84 -1.22
C LEU A 259 -14.75 -19.75 -2.26
N SER A 260 -14.59 -21.04 -1.97
CA SER A 260 -14.01 -22.01 -2.91
C SER A 260 -14.80 -22.07 -4.23
N ARG A 261 -16.13 -22.06 -4.18
CA ARG A 261 -16.99 -22.06 -5.39
C ARG A 261 -16.80 -20.78 -6.19
N GLN A 262 -16.82 -19.63 -5.51
CA GLN A 262 -16.58 -18.33 -6.16
C GLN A 262 -15.20 -18.28 -6.82
N LEU A 263 -14.15 -18.79 -6.15
CA LEU A 263 -12.82 -18.86 -6.72
C LEU A 263 -12.78 -19.75 -7.97
N CYS A 264 -13.49 -20.89 -7.95
CA CYS A 264 -13.57 -21.79 -9.10
C CYS A 264 -14.20 -21.09 -10.32
N GLU A 265 -15.34 -20.43 -10.12
CA GLU A 265 -16.03 -19.66 -11.17
C GLU A 265 -15.18 -18.51 -11.72
N MET A 266 -14.52 -17.76 -10.83
CA MET A 266 -13.70 -16.61 -11.20
C MET A 266 -12.41 -16.98 -11.93
N LEU A 267 -11.82 -18.14 -11.60
CA LEU A 267 -10.48 -18.52 -12.04
C LEU A 267 -10.47 -19.52 -13.20
N LEU A 268 -11.62 -20.11 -13.57
CA LEU A 268 -11.68 -21.10 -14.64
C LEU A 268 -11.16 -20.55 -15.98
N ASP A 269 -11.72 -19.43 -16.45
CA ASP A 269 -11.29 -18.82 -17.72
C ASP A 269 -9.83 -18.32 -17.63
N PRO A 270 -9.40 -17.57 -16.60
CA PRO A 270 -8.01 -17.13 -16.48
C PRO A 270 -6.99 -18.27 -16.43
N ILE A 271 -7.31 -19.39 -15.78
CA ILE A 271 -6.41 -20.56 -15.72
C ILE A 271 -6.37 -21.26 -17.07
N THR A 272 -7.52 -21.36 -17.77
CA THR A 272 -7.59 -21.94 -19.11
C THR A 272 -6.78 -21.13 -20.11
N GLU A 273 -6.93 -19.80 -20.10
CA GLU A 273 -6.16 -18.86 -20.94
C GLU A 273 -4.66 -18.89 -20.62
N ALA A 274 -4.27 -19.16 -19.37
CA ALA A 274 -2.88 -19.28 -18.94
C ALA A 274 -2.23 -20.64 -19.27
N GLY A 275 -2.91 -21.50 -20.05
CA GLY A 275 -2.39 -22.81 -20.43
C GLY A 275 -2.69 -23.93 -19.41
N GLY A 276 -3.72 -23.74 -18.57
CA GLY A 276 -4.25 -24.77 -17.67
C GLY A 276 -3.61 -24.82 -16.29
N MET A 277 -2.65 -23.95 -15.99
CA MET A 277 -2.02 -23.83 -14.67
C MET A 277 -1.72 -22.37 -14.30
N MET A 278 -1.83 -22.04 -13.01
CA MET A 278 -1.52 -20.72 -12.49
C MET A 278 -0.92 -20.79 -11.10
N SER A 279 0.12 -19.99 -10.84
CA SER A 279 0.76 -19.94 -9.52
C SER A 279 -0.19 -19.38 -8.46
N MET A 280 -0.10 -19.85 -7.21
CA MET A 280 -0.91 -19.30 -6.12
C MET A 280 -0.67 -17.80 -5.90
N ALA A 281 0.53 -17.29 -6.24
CA ALA A 281 0.83 -15.87 -6.18
C ALA A 281 0.05 -15.07 -7.23
N ASP A 282 -0.02 -15.57 -8.47
CA ASP A 282 -0.80 -14.94 -9.54
C ASP A 282 -2.30 -15.02 -9.25
N VAL A 283 -2.77 -16.16 -8.71
CA VAL A 283 -4.15 -16.33 -8.24
C VAL A 283 -4.49 -15.29 -7.18
N TYR A 284 -3.64 -15.12 -6.15
CA TYR A 284 -3.85 -14.13 -5.10
C TYR A 284 -3.97 -12.72 -5.66
N CYS A 285 -3.04 -12.33 -6.52
CA CYS A 285 -3.04 -11.01 -7.15
C CYS A 285 -4.30 -10.79 -8.00
N ARG A 286 -4.72 -11.79 -8.79
CA ARG A 286 -5.88 -11.68 -9.67
C ARG A 286 -7.19 -11.57 -8.89
N VAL A 287 -7.39 -12.43 -7.90
CA VAL A 287 -8.60 -12.43 -7.07
C VAL A 287 -8.75 -11.10 -6.32
N ASN A 288 -7.68 -10.63 -5.69
CA ASN A 288 -7.73 -9.37 -4.95
C ASN A 288 -7.85 -8.14 -5.84
N ARG A 289 -7.28 -8.18 -7.04
CA ARG A 289 -7.50 -7.13 -8.04
C ARG A 289 -8.95 -7.10 -8.53
N ALA A 290 -9.60 -8.26 -8.66
CA ALA A 290 -11.01 -8.35 -9.05
C ALA A 290 -11.96 -7.89 -7.93
N ARG A 291 -11.62 -8.17 -6.66
CA ARG A 291 -12.44 -7.82 -5.48
C ARG A 291 -12.38 -6.35 -5.06
N GLY A 292 -11.33 -5.63 -5.41
CA GLY A 292 -11.21 -4.19 -5.14
C GLY A 292 -11.03 -3.85 -3.66
N LEU A 293 -12.14 -3.65 -2.94
CA LEU A 293 -12.13 -3.21 -1.53
C LEU A 293 -12.18 -4.38 -0.53
N GLU A 294 -12.81 -5.49 -0.90
CA GLU A 294 -13.00 -6.65 -0.01
C GLU A 294 -11.92 -7.73 -0.23
N LEU A 295 -10.70 -7.35 0.12
CA LEU A 295 -9.51 -8.18 -0.09
C LEU A 295 -9.52 -9.45 0.78
N LEU A 296 -9.00 -10.53 0.21
CA LEU A 296 -8.68 -11.77 0.90
C LEU A 296 -7.26 -11.73 1.48
N SER A 297 -7.11 -12.28 2.68
CA SER A 297 -5.79 -12.63 3.20
C SER A 297 -5.21 -13.83 2.44
N PRO A 298 -3.87 -13.98 2.40
CA PRO A 298 -3.23 -15.17 1.80
C PRO A 298 -3.71 -16.48 2.44
N GLU A 299 -3.95 -16.46 3.75
CA GLU A 299 -4.41 -17.63 4.51
C GLU A 299 -5.84 -18.01 4.13
N ASP A 300 -6.75 -17.04 4.04
CA ASP A 300 -8.16 -17.30 3.70
C ASP A 300 -8.29 -17.82 2.26
N LEU A 301 -7.50 -17.25 1.33
CA LEU A 301 -7.44 -17.74 -0.05
C LEU A 301 -6.95 -19.19 -0.09
N LEU A 302 -5.85 -19.49 0.60
CA LEU A 302 -5.28 -20.84 0.63
C LEU A 302 -6.26 -21.86 1.23
N GLU A 303 -6.94 -21.51 2.33
CA GLU A 303 -7.91 -22.39 2.96
C GLU A 303 -9.10 -22.67 2.04
N ALA A 304 -9.59 -21.66 1.32
CA ALA A 304 -10.61 -21.86 0.31
C ALA A 304 -10.12 -22.71 -0.88
N CYS A 305 -8.88 -22.52 -1.32
CA CYS A 305 -8.28 -23.33 -2.40
C CYS A 305 -8.14 -24.81 -2.02
N ARG A 306 -7.93 -25.13 -0.74
CA ARG A 306 -7.91 -26.52 -0.26
C ARG A 306 -9.28 -27.21 -0.35
N LEU A 307 -10.36 -26.42 -0.36
CA LEU A 307 -11.73 -26.90 -0.45
C LEU A 307 -12.30 -26.83 -1.87
N LEU A 308 -11.47 -26.53 -2.87
CA LEU A 308 -11.91 -26.50 -4.27
C LEU A 308 -12.45 -27.87 -4.69
N LEU A 309 -13.67 -27.84 -5.22
CA LEU A 309 -14.37 -28.97 -5.81
C LEU A 309 -14.81 -28.55 -7.22
N GLY A 310 -14.32 -29.22 -8.25
CA GLY A 310 -14.65 -28.92 -9.64
C GLY A 310 -13.44 -28.98 -10.58
N PRO A 311 -13.50 -28.31 -11.75
CA PRO A 311 -12.52 -28.46 -12.82
C PRO A 311 -11.14 -27.86 -12.49
N ILE A 312 -10.98 -27.25 -11.31
CA ILE A 312 -9.73 -26.63 -10.84
C ILE A 312 -9.36 -27.28 -9.51
N THR A 313 -8.10 -27.67 -9.38
CA THR A 313 -7.56 -28.33 -8.18
C THR A 313 -6.30 -27.63 -7.69
N LEU A 314 -6.10 -27.63 -6.37
CA LEU A 314 -4.85 -27.18 -5.76
C LEU A 314 -3.81 -28.29 -5.85
N ARG A 315 -2.69 -27.98 -6.50
CA ARG A 315 -1.53 -28.86 -6.59
C ARG A 315 -0.35 -28.30 -5.82
N ILE A 316 0.43 -29.21 -5.22
CA ILE A 316 1.69 -28.91 -4.56
C ILE A 316 2.79 -29.72 -5.25
N PHE A 317 3.75 -29.02 -5.85
CA PHE A 317 4.92 -29.65 -6.47
C PHE A 317 5.92 -30.18 -5.42
N PRO A 318 6.85 -31.08 -5.78
CA PRO A 318 7.93 -31.51 -4.90
C PRO A 318 8.78 -30.36 -4.34
N SER A 319 8.92 -29.27 -5.11
CA SER A 319 9.57 -28.02 -4.70
C SER A 319 8.81 -27.24 -3.63
N ARG A 320 7.59 -27.69 -3.25
CA ARG A 320 6.60 -27.00 -2.42
C ARG A 320 5.92 -25.81 -3.09
N ALA A 321 6.19 -25.57 -4.38
CA ALA A 321 5.43 -24.60 -5.15
C ALA A 321 3.96 -25.02 -5.22
N MET A 322 3.06 -24.07 -4.93
CA MET A 322 1.62 -24.29 -4.97
C MET A 322 1.02 -23.62 -6.19
N VAL A 323 0.19 -24.35 -6.92
CA VAL A 323 -0.48 -23.87 -8.13
C VAL A 323 -1.93 -24.33 -8.14
N LEU A 324 -2.78 -23.59 -8.83
CA LEU A 324 -4.07 -24.11 -9.27
C LEU A 324 -3.93 -24.64 -10.69
N GLN A 325 -4.46 -25.83 -10.94
CA GLN A 325 -4.43 -26.47 -12.25
C GLN A 325 -5.81 -26.99 -12.64
N LEU A 326 -6.06 -27.10 -13.94
CA LEU A 326 -7.22 -27.82 -14.43
C LEU A 326 -7.13 -29.31 -14.07
N GLU A 327 -8.26 -29.94 -13.75
CA GLU A 327 -8.33 -31.38 -13.47
C GLU A 327 -7.94 -32.21 -14.70
N SER A 328 -8.17 -31.68 -15.90
CA SER A 328 -7.74 -32.28 -17.17
C SER A 328 -6.24 -32.19 -17.44
N HIS A 329 -5.46 -31.53 -16.58
CA HIS A 329 -4.04 -31.33 -16.78
C HIS A 329 -3.26 -32.63 -16.51
N ASP A 330 -2.58 -33.14 -17.54
CA ASP A 330 -1.75 -34.34 -17.45
C ASP A 330 -0.25 -34.00 -17.52
N ASP A 331 0.49 -34.48 -16.53
CA ASP A 331 1.94 -34.31 -16.42
C ASP A 331 2.69 -35.03 -17.53
N ALA A 332 2.24 -36.21 -17.96
CA ALA A 332 2.91 -36.98 -19.00
C ALA A 332 2.83 -36.24 -20.35
N VAL A 333 1.65 -35.71 -20.68
CA VAL A 333 1.44 -34.91 -21.90
C VAL A 333 2.25 -33.62 -21.87
N THR A 334 2.24 -32.93 -20.73
CA THR A 334 2.99 -31.68 -20.54
C THR A 334 4.50 -31.91 -20.59
N SER A 335 4.96 -33.01 -20.02
CA SER A 335 6.35 -33.46 -20.06
C SER A 335 6.79 -33.74 -21.49
N GLN A 336 5.99 -34.48 -22.25
CA GLN A 336 6.28 -34.79 -23.65
C GLN A 336 6.40 -33.52 -24.51
N ARG A 337 5.46 -32.58 -24.36
CA ARG A 337 5.56 -31.27 -25.04
C ARG A 337 6.82 -30.50 -24.64
N THR A 338 7.20 -30.57 -23.36
CA THR A 338 8.41 -29.92 -22.86
C THR A 338 9.67 -30.54 -23.47
N LEU A 339 9.71 -31.88 -23.60
CA LEU A 339 10.77 -32.60 -24.29
C LEU A 339 10.92 -32.12 -25.74
N GLU A 340 9.81 -32.04 -26.49
CA GLU A 340 9.83 -31.58 -27.89
C GLU A 340 10.42 -30.16 -28.03
N VAL A 341 10.07 -29.26 -27.12
CA VAL A 341 10.59 -27.88 -27.13
C VAL A 341 12.09 -27.85 -26.80
N VAL A 342 12.55 -28.69 -25.86
CA VAL A 342 13.98 -28.82 -25.53
C VAL A 342 14.76 -29.41 -26.71
N GLU A 343 14.23 -30.44 -27.37
CA GLU A 343 14.86 -31.07 -28.54
C GLU A 343 15.06 -30.08 -29.70
N GLN A 344 14.06 -29.23 -29.97
CA GLN A 344 14.14 -28.21 -31.02
C GLN A 344 15.20 -27.14 -30.74
N ASN A 345 15.48 -26.86 -29.46
CA ASN A 345 16.42 -25.82 -29.02
C ASN A 345 17.76 -26.37 -28.53
N VAL A 346 18.00 -27.68 -28.65
CA VAL A 346 19.15 -28.45 -28.12
C VAL A 346 19.21 -28.50 -26.59
N SER A 347 19.01 -27.37 -25.92
CA SER A 347 18.94 -27.26 -24.47
C SER A 347 18.17 -26.02 -24.05
N LEU A 348 17.55 -26.06 -22.88
CA LEU A 348 16.84 -24.91 -22.34
C LEU A 348 17.12 -24.72 -20.85
N SER A 349 17.28 -23.46 -20.47
CA SER A 349 17.12 -22.97 -19.11
C SER A 349 15.65 -22.69 -18.80
N ALA A 350 15.31 -22.56 -17.52
CA ALA A 350 13.94 -22.26 -17.10
C ALA A 350 13.43 -20.91 -17.63
N ASP A 351 14.28 -19.90 -17.77
CA ASP A 351 13.90 -18.59 -18.28
C ASP A 351 13.71 -18.56 -19.79
N GLU A 352 14.49 -19.34 -20.55
CA GLU A 352 14.27 -19.52 -21.98
C GLU A 352 12.95 -20.23 -22.25
N LEU A 353 12.67 -21.33 -21.53
CA LEU A 353 11.38 -22.03 -21.67
C LEU A 353 10.20 -21.12 -21.29
N ALA A 354 10.33 -20.34 -20.22
CA ALA A 354 9.29 -19.38 -19.81
C ALA A 354 8.96 -18.37 -20.92
N ARG A 355 9.98 -17.84 -21.60
CA ARG A 355 9.80 -16.91 -22.72
C ARG A 355 9.18 -17.57 -23.95
N LEU A 356 9.61 -18.80 -24.28
CA LEU A 356 9.13 -19.53 -25.46
C LEU A 356 7.66 -19.93 -25.32
N GLU A 357 7.27 -20.44 -24.15
CA GLU A 357 5.91 -20.96 -23.91
C GLU A 357 4.96 -19.90 -23.33
N GLY A 358 5.45 -18.70 -23.00
CA GLY A 358 4.63 -17.61 -22.45
C GLY A 358 4.09 -17.90 -21.04
N ILE A 359 4.83 -18.69 -20.26
CA ILE A 359 4.45 -19.10 -18.90
C ILE A 359 5.35 -18.46 -17.84
N SER A 360 4.94 -18.52 -16.57
CA SER A 360 5.77 -17.99 -15.49
C SER A 360 7.06 -18.80 -15.31
N LEU A 361 8.14 -18.14 -14.85
CA LEU A 361 9.43 -18.78 -14.58
C LEU A 361 9.30 -19.97 -13.63
N LEU A 362 8.41 -19.85 -12.63
CA LEU A 362 8.11 -20.93 -11.70
C LEU A 362 7.57 -22.15 -12.45
N LEU A 363 6.53 -21.98 -13.28
CA LEU A 363 5.93 -23.09 -14.03
C LEU A 363 6.89 -23.69 -15.05
N ALA A 364 7.69 -22.87 -15.72
CA ALA A 364 8.73 -23.36 -16.64
C ALA A 364 9.75 -24.26 -15.92
N ARG A 365 10.20 -23.84 -14.73
CA ARG A 365 11.10 -24.65 -13.91
C ARG A 365 10.45 -25.98 -13.50
N GLU A 366 9.21 -25.96 -13.02
CA GLU A 366 8.49 -27.18 -12.61
C GLU A 366 8.25 -28.13 -13.79
N ARG A 367 7.96 -27.62 -15.00
CA ARG A 367 7.85 -28.44 -16.21
C ARG A 367 9.15 -29.16 -16.55
N LEU A 368 10.29 -28.45 -16.51
CA LEU A 368 11.60 -29.04 -16.77
C LEU A 368 11.96 -30.11 -15.73
N LEU A 369 11.72 -29.83 -14.45
CA LEU A 369 11.94 -30.79 -13.37
C LEU A 369 11.00 -32.00 -13.44
N THR A 370 9.76 -31.80 -13.89
CA THR A 370 8.79 -32.88 -14.10
C THR A 370 9.26 -33.80 -15.23
N ALA A 371 9.72 -33.23 -16.35
CA ALA A 371 10.25 -34.00 -17.47
C ALA A 371 11.56 -34.72 -17.15
N GLU A 372 12.41 -34.11 -16.33
CA GLU A 372 13.55 -34.80 -15.73
C GLU A 372 13.11 -35.96 -14.82
N GLY A 373 12.07 -35.76 -14.00
CA GLY A 373 11.51 -36.80 -13.13
C GLY A 373 10.97 -38.02 -13.90
N PHE A 374 10.48 -37.82 -15.12
CA PHE A 374 10.12 -38.90 -16.06
C PHE A 374 11.32 -39.51 -16.79
N GLY A 375 12.54 -39.02 -16.54
CA GLY A 375 13.76 -39.48 -17.20
C GLY A 375 13.93 -38.98 -18.64
N GLN A 376 13.06 -38.08 -19.12
CA GLN A 376 13.09 -37.57 -20.49
C GLN A 376 14.20 -36.52 -20.69
N LEU A 377 14.46 -35.72 -19.66
CA LEU A 377 15.51 -34.71 -19.64
C LEU A 377 16.61 -35.06 -18.63
N CYS A 378 17.81 -34.55 -18.86
CA CYS A 378 18.90 -34.52 -17.89
C CYS A 378 19.33 -33.08 -17.64
N ARG A 379 19.79 -32.80 -16.42
CA ARG A 379 20.26 -31.46 -16.03
C ARG A 379 21.78 -31.35 -16.17
N ASP A 380 22.25 -30.19 -16.58
CA ASP A 380 23.64 -29.76 -16.54
C ASP A 380 23.72 -28.49 -15.67
N GLU A 381 24.49 -28.56 -14.59
CA GLU A 381 24.67 -27.47 -13.64
C GLU A 381 26.11 -27.01 -13.69
N SER A 382 26.32 -25.80 -14.20
CA SER A 382 27.64 -25.20 -14.38
C SER A 382 27.67 -23.76 -13.84
N ILE A 383 28.82 -23.10 -13.95
CA ILE A 383 28.96 -21.67 -13.63
C ILE A 383 28.07 -20.78 -14.51
N GLU A 384 27.68 -21.27 -15.69
CA GLU A 384 26.81 -20.55 -16.63
C GLU A 384 25.33 -20.67 -16.24
N GLY A 385 24.99 -21.62 -15.36
CA GLY A 385 23.66 -21.84 -14.82
C GLY A 385 23.17 -23.28 -14.97
N LEU A 386 21.89 -23.48 -14.67
CA LEU A 386 21.20 -24.76 -14.78
C LEU A 386 20.51 -24.86 -16.15
N ARG A 387 20.90 -25.84 -16.95
CA ARG A 387 20.30 -26.14 -18.25
C ARG A 387 19.78 -27.58 -18.29
N PHE A 388 18.78 -27.80 -19.13
CA PHE A 388 18.19 -29.11 -19.36
C PHE A 388 18.39 -29.54 -20.81
N TYR A 389 18.76 -30.80 -21.00
CA TYR A 389 19.01 -31.43 -22.28
C TYR A 389 18.16 -32.70 -22.40
N THR A 390 17.91 -33.16 -23.63
CA THR A 390 17.34 -34.49 -23.87
C THR A 390 18.23 -35.57 -23.25
N ASN A 391 17.61 -36.50 -22.53
CA ASN A 391 18.34 -37.53 -21.82
C ASN A 391 18.81 -38.66 -22.77
N LYS A 392 20.07 -38.57 -23.20
CA LYS A 392 20.73 -39.58 -24.03
C LYS A 392 21.40 -40.71 -23.23
N PHE A 393 21.27 -40.72 -21.91
CA PHE A 393 21.87 -41.76 -21.06
C PHE A 393 20.93 -42.94 -20.83
N ILE A 394 19.63 -42.72 -20.96
CA ILE A 394 18.58 -43.73 -20.70
C ILE A 394 17.99 -44.25 -22.02
N HIS A 395 18.26 -43.60 -23.16
CA HIS A 395 17.76 -43.93 -24.49
C HIS A 395 18.87 -44.01 -25.52
#